data_AF-A0A5J6XUL8-F1
#
_entry.id   AF-A0A5J6XUL8-F1
#
_cell.length_a   1.000
_cell.length_b   1.000
_cell.length_c   1.000
_cell.angle_alpha   90.00
_cell.angle_beta   90.00
_cell.angle_gamma   90.00
#
_symmetry.space_group_name_H-M   'P 1'
#
loop_
_entity.id
_entity.type
_entity.pdbx_description
1 polymer ?
#
loop_
_entity_poly.entity_id
_entity_poly.type
_entity_poly.pdbx_seq_one_letter_code
_entity_poly.pdbx_strand_id
1 'polypeptide(L)'
;MCGLCSKFASSCKFVTSIVSNIFGLSSSCKCGWKGFYFLIRYFGGFGKRGWGSGSMDNDIKSLKKLVVKSGLPPNVSVEKRPIRRWGINAALLIIGVLMILYGYQNLYTYEYYKAWREEFTILPKDAQPWYWHFEKEGILEINATVRGGDGDIIIYIVDENGRRVKDFGKLVSPIRIRFLAPSPGNYTVYFDNTFSTLVPKKIYATASLYVKELQFWALEWILVGVVLIIICFLNVVLGNTKVLVLRIGEDTYEFEPWWGSLKIRVNGMEVKERVVKKATFRIGPNDEHILDIKRKFSITWTWKWEFMLDGKKIGEVP
;
A
#
# COMPACT_ATOMS: atom_id res chain seq x y z
N MET A 1 -21.77 -8.10 13.04
CA MET A 1 -21.47 -6.85 12.31
C MET A 1 -21.20 -5.74 13.32
N CYS A 2 -19.92 -5.36 13.54
CA CYS A 2 -19.42 -4.13 14.21
C CYS A 2 -18.03 -4.28 14.89
N GLY A 3 -17.22 -5.28 14.51
CA GLY A 3 -15.78 -5.33 14.82
C GLY A 3 -14.91 -4.86 13.65
N LEU A 4 -15.24 -5.27 12.42
CA LEU A 4 -14.46 -4.93 11.22
C LEU A 4 -14.50 -3.44 10.88
N CYS A 5 -15.65 -2.76 11.05
CA CYS A 5 -15.76 -1.32 10.72
C CYS A 5 -14.89 -0.42 11.60
N SER A 6 -14.64 -0.77 12.88
CA SER A 6 -13.84 0.07 13.77
C SER A 6 -12.34 -0.05 13.48
N LYS A 7 -11.86 -1.26 13.16
CA LYS A 7 -10.47 -1.50 12.73
C LYS A 7 -10.18 -0.88 11.35
N PHE A 8 -11.15 -0.89 10.43
CA PHE A 8 -11.06 -0.19 9.15
C PHE A 8 -10.99 1.32 9.32
N ALA A 9 -11.80 1.90 10.23
CA ALA A 9 -11.79 3.34 10.49
C ALA A 9 -10.46 3.82 11.12
N SER A 10 -9.85 3.00 11.98
CA SER A 10 -8.54 3.29 12.57
C SER A 10 -7.41 3.27 11.53
N SER A 11 -7.37 2.23 10.69
CA SER A 11 -6.38 2.11 9.62
C SER A 11 -6.49 3.24 8.59
N CYS A 12 -7.72 3.63 8.24
CA CYS A 12 -7.99 4.72 7.31
C CYS A 12 -7.57 6.09 7.86
N LYS A 13 -7.72 6.32 9.19
CA LYS A 13 -7.19 7.52 9.87
C LYS A 13 -5.67 7.58 9.88
N PHE A 14 -5.00 6.43 10.00
CA PHE A 14 -3.54 6.36 9.97
C PHE A 14 -2.98 6.67 8.58
N VAL A 15 -3.58 6.11 7.51
CA VAL A 15 -3.18 6.42 6.12
C VAL A 15 -3.42 7.89 5.79
N THR A 16 -4.59 8.41 6.16
CA THR A 16 -4.92 9.82 5.91
C THR A 16 -4.03 10.78 6.71
N SER A 17 -3.57 10.40 7.91
CA SER A 17 -2.60 11.18 8.70
C SER A 17 -1.18 11.16 8.10
N ILE A 18 -0.71 10.00 7.61
CA ILE A 18 0.59 9.92 6.92
C ILE A 18 0.55 10.71 5.61
N VAL A 19 -0.53 10.56 4.84
CA VAL A 19 -0.72 11.30 3.58
C VAL A 19 -0.93 12.79 3.85
N SER A 20 -1.66 13.21 4.89
CA SER A 20 -1.81 14.64 5.22
C SER A 20 -0.50 15.26 5.67
N ASN A 21 0.32 14.54 6.44
CA ASN A 21 1.61 15.03 6.91
C ASN A 21 2.67 15.08 5.79
N ILE A 22 2.63 14.14 4.84
CA ILE A 22 3.57 14.13 3.70
C ILE A 22 3.12 15.11 2.61
N PHE A 23 1.82 15.29 2.38
CA PHE A 23 1.29 16.04 1.25
C PHE A 23 0.61 17.37 1.61
N GLY A 24 0.52 17.75 2.89
CA GLY A 24 -0.06 19.02 3.34
C GLY A 24 -1.55 19.19 3.01
N LEU A 25 -2.31 18.08 2.92
CA LEU A 25 -3.73 18.08 2.58
C LEU A 25 -4.60 18.06 3.83
N SER A 26 -5.56 18.98 3.91
CA SER A 26 -6.53 19.10 5.02
C SER A 26 -7.39 17.83 5.17
N SER A 27 -7.45 17.31 6.40
CA SER A 27 -8.03 16.02 6.78
C SER A 27 -9.56 16.06 6.92
N SER A 28 -10.28 16.45 5.87
CA SER A 28 -11.74 16.37 5.85
C SER A 28 -12.23 15.75 4.55
N CYS A 29 -12.23 14.42 4.47
CA CYS A 29 -12.99 13.71 3.46
C CYS A 29 -13.39 12.31 3.97
N LYS A 30 -14.66 12.18 4.36
CA LYS A 30 -15.33 10.88 4.51
C LYS A 30 -15.64 10.36 3.10
N CYS A 31 -14.87 9.41 2.57
CA CYS A 31 -15.27 8.63 1.40
C CYS A 31 -14.59 7.25 1.42
N GLY A 32 -15.34 6.24 1.89
CA GLY A 32 -15.04 4.84 1.61
C GLY A 32 -15.28 4.52 0.13
N TRP A 33 -14.51 3.55 -0.38
CA TRP A 33 -14.65 2.83 -1.66
C TRP A 33 -14.63 3.61 -2.99
N LYS A 34 -15.01 4.89 -3.05
CA LYS A 34 -14.95 5.67 -4.31
C LYS A 34 -13.53 6.03 -4.76
N GLY A 35 -12.55 6.03 -3.85
CA GLY A 35 -11.14 6.29 -4.19
C GLY A 35 -10.45 5.14 -4.93
N PHE A 36 -10.83 3.88 -4.65
CA PHE A 36 -10.17 2.70 -5.22
C PHE A 36 -10.58 2.44 -6.68
N TYR A 37 -11.85 2.71 -7.01
CA TYR A 37 -12.33 2.72 -8.41
C TYR A 37 -11.63 3.78 -9.27
N PHE A 38 -11.11 4.84 -8.65
CA PHE A 38 -10.45 5.95 -9.34
C PHE A 38 -9.05 5.57 -9.85
N LEU A 39 -8.32 4.75 -9.09
CA LEU A 39 -6.98 4.27 -9.49
C LEU A 39 -7.04 3.26 -10.65
N ILE A 40 -8.03 2.37 -10.67
CA ILE A 40 -8.20 1.37 -11.75
C ILE A 40 -8.64 2.04 -13.06
N ARG A 41 -9.53 3.06 -13.01
CA ARG A 41 -9.96 3.80 -14.21
C ARG A 41 -8.87 4.71 -14.79
N TYR A 42 -7.89 5.11 -13.99
CA TYR A 42 -6.75 5.91 -14.44
C TYR A 42 -5.75 5.11 -15.30
N PHE A 43 -5.69 3.79 -15.12
CA PHE A 43 -4.76 2.91 -15.87
C PHE A 43 -5.45 2.03 -16.94
N GLY A 44 -6.77 1.86 -16.92
CA GLY A 44 -7.52 1.07 -17.92
C GLY A 44 -7.74 1.73 -19.30
N GLY A 45 -7.19 2.93 -19.53
CA GLY A 45 -7.42 3.72 -20.75
C GLY A 45 -6.43 3.48 -21.91
N PHE A 46 -5.67 2.39 -21.90
CA PHE A 46 -4.76 2.03 -22.99
C PHE A 46 -5.27 0.80 -23.74
N GLY A 47 -5.93 1.00 -24.88
CA GLY A 47 -6.15 -0.09 -25.82
C GLY A 47 -7.34 0.07 -26.76
N LYS A 48 -7.14 0.80 -27.86
CA LYS A 48 -7.60 0.45 -29.23
C LYS A 48 -7.17 1.57 -30.19
N ARG A 49 -6.00 1.43 -30.81
CA ARG A 49 -5.72 2.08 -32.10
C ARG A 49 -5.77 0.99 -33.15
N GLY A 50 -6.79 1.08 -33.99
CA GLY A 50 -6.94 0.25 -35.19
C GLY A 50 -5.79 0.50 -36.15
N TRP A 51 -5.28 -0.58 -36.73
CA TRP A 51 -4.42 -0.53 -37.89
C TRP A 51 -5.31 -0.30 -39.12
N GLY A 52 -5.31 0.93 -39.62
CA GLY A 52 -5.84 1.25 -40.94
C GLY A 52 -4.70 1.17 -41.96
N SER A 53 -4.81 0.25 -42.91
CA SER A 53 -3.96 0.18 -44.10
C SER A 53 -4.28 1.36 -45.01
N GLY A 54 -3.32 2.27 -45.19
CA GLY A 54 -3.45 3.44 -46.05
C GLY A 54 -2.33 3.45 -47.09
N SER A 55 -2.76 3.29 -48.35
CA SER A 55 -2.06 3.42 -49.63
C SER A 55 -0.83 4.34 -49.65
N MET A 56 0.24 3.85 -50.28
CA MET A 56 1.40 4.62 -50.69
C MET A 56 1.02 5.63 -51.78
N ASP A 57 1.12 6.92 -51.46
CA ASP A 57 1.30 7.98 -52.45
C ASP A 57 2.66 8.62 -52.21
N ASN A 58 3.51 8.52 -53.23
CA ASN A 58 4.88 9.01 -53.26
C ASN A 58 4.89 10.52 -53.51
N ASP A 59 4.69 11.28 -52.43
CA ASP A 59 5.10 12.68 -52.37
C ASP A 59 6.23 12.77 -51.34
N ILE A 60 7.46 13.02 -51.79
CA ILE A 60 8.59 13.33 -50.91
C ILE A 60 8.29 14.70 -50.28
N LYS A 61 7.53 14.69 -49.18
CA LYS A 61 7.25 15.85 -48.35
C LYS A 61 8.56 16.28 -47.71
N SER A 62 9.13 17.35 -48.25
CA SER A 62 10.27 18.08 -47.70
C SER A 62 10.18 18.17 -46.17
N LEU A 63 11.18 17.59 -45.47
CA LEU A 63 11.34 17.62 -44.01
C LEU A 63 11.31 19.05 -43.45
N LYS A 64 11.66 20.07 -44.25
CA LYS A 64 11.53 21.48 -43.86
C LYS A 64 10.08 21.90 -43.61
N LYS A 65 9.09 21.33 -44.31
CA LYS A 65 7.66 21.65 -44.13
C LYS A 65 7.04 20.99 -42.88
N LEU A 66 7.69 19.98 -42.31
CA LEU A 66 7.32 19.35 -41.03
C LEU A 66 8.01 19.99 -39.82
N VAL A 67 9.10 20.74 -40.04
CA VAL A 67 9.85 21.48 -39.00
C VAL A 67 9.34 22.92 -38.82
N VAL A 68 8.64 23.51 -39.80
CA VAL A 68 7.85 24.74 -39.58
C VAL A 68 6.54 24.39 -38.86
N LYS A 69 6.65 23.88 -37.64
CA LYS A 69 5.53 23.82 -36.70
C LYS A 69 5.73 24.91 -35.66
N SER A 70 4.73 25.78 -35.60
CA SER A 70 4.50 26.89 -34.67
C SER A 70 5.09 28.22 -35.11
N GLY A 71 4.23 29.22 -35.26
CA GLY A 71 4.57 30.62 -35.54
C GLY A 71 5.25 31.30 -34.36
N LEU A 72 6.31 30.68 -33.85
CA LEU A 72 7.28 31.24 -32.93
C LEU A 72 8.12 32.30 -33.66
N PRO A 73 8.56 33.37 -32.97
CA PRO A 73 9.49 34.32 -33.53
C PRO A 73 10.80 33.64 -34.00
N PRO A 74 11.49 34.20 -35.00
CA PRO A 74 12.85 33.74 -35.35
C PRO A 74 13.75 33.81 -34.11
N ASN A 75 14.68 32.85 -33.98
CA ASN A 75 15.60 32.68 -32.83
C ASN A 75 14.98 32.15 -31.53
N VAL A 76 13.70 31.73 -31.54
CA VAL A 76 13.07 31.09 -30.38
C VAL A 76 13.01 29.56 -30.56
N SER A 77 13.55 28.81 -29.61
CA SER A 77 13.41 27.35 -29.56
C SER A 77 12.85 26.88 -28.22
N VAL A 78 11.98 25.86 -28.28
CA VAL A 78 11.32 25.29 -27.10
C VAL A 78 11.58 23.80 -27.05
N GLU A 79 12.18 23.33 -25.96
CA GLU A 79 12.47 21.92 -25.71
C GLU A 79 11.79 21.48 -24.42
N LYS A 80 11.30 20.24 -24.37
CA LYS A 80 10.84 19.62 -23.12
C LYS A 80 11.84 18.54 -22.73
N ARG A 81 12.59 18.78 -21.65
CA ARG A 81 13.57 17.83 -21.14
C ARG A 81 13.01 17.06 -19.93
N PRO A 82 13.07 15.72 -19.91
CA PRO A 82 12.76 14.97 -18.70
C PRO A 82 13.86 15.17 -17.66
N ILE A 83 13.47 15.48 -16.42
CA ILE A 83 14.38 15.50 -15.27
C ILE A 83 14.01 14.34 -14.33
N ARG A 84 15.04 13.73 -13.75
CA ARG A 84 14.92 12.65 -12.77
C ARG A 84 15.10 13.22 -11.38
N ARG A 85 14.02 13.30 -10.60
CA ARG A 85 14.08 13.61 -9.16
C ARG A 85 14.26 12.32 -8.36
N TRP A 86 15.51 12.02 -8.05
CA TRP A 86 15.88 10.85 -7.26
C TRP A 86 15.19 10.79 -5.89
N GLY A 87 14.99 11.94 -5.22
CA GLY A 87 14.33 11.97 -3.91
C GLY A 87 12.90 11.46 -3.92
N ILE A 88 12.11 11.77 -4.96
CA ILE A 88 10.73 11.27 -5.09
C ILE A 88 10.74 9.75 -5.31
N ASN A 89 11.64 9.26 -6.16
CA ASN A 89 11.75 7.83 -6.44
C ASN A 89 12.21 7.06 -5.20
N ALA A 90 13.18 7.58 -4.47
CA ALA A 90 13.63 7.00 -3.20
C ALA A 90 12.49 6.92 -2.17
N ALA A 91 11.70 8.00 -2.03
CA ALA A 91 10.55 8.01 -1.14
C ALA A 91 9.48 6.97 -1.54
N LEU A 92 9.12 6.89 -2.82
CA LEU A 92 8.16 5.90 -3.34
C LEU A 92 8.65 4.47 -3.10
N LEU A 93 9.95 4.21 -3.31
CA LEU A 93 10.56 2.91 -3.08
C LEU A 93 10.49 2.51 -1.60
N ILE A 94 10.91 3.41 -0.71
CA ILE A 94 10.91 3.17 0.75
C ILE A 94 9.48 2.93 1.24
N ILE A 95 8.53 3.78 0.87
CA ILE A 95 7.12 3.63 1.25
C ILE A 95 6.56 2.31 0.70
N GLY A 96 6.84 1.98 -0.57
CA GLY A 96 6.39 0.74 -1.18
C GLY A 96 6.90 -0.50 -0.46
N VAL A 97 8.19 -0.54 -0.13
CA VAL A 97 8.81 -1.65 0.63
C VAL A 97 8.20 -1.76 2.03
N LEU A 98 8.05 -0.65 2.75
CA LEU A 98 7.46 -0.64 4.09
C LEU A 98 6.02 -1.15 4.07
N MET A 99 5.22 -0.77 3.07
CA MET A 99 3.84 -1.25 2.92
C MET A 99 3.78 -2.75 2.65
N ILE A 100 4.69 -3.29 1.82
CA ILE A 100 4.78 -4.72 1.57
C ILE A 100 5.15 -5.47 2.85
N LEU A 101 6.17 -5.01 3.57
CA LEU A 101 6.60 -5.64 4.84
C LEU A 101 5.48 -5.60 5.88
N TYR A 102 4.81 -4.45 6.03
CA TYR A 102 3.70 -4.29 6.95
C TYR A 102 2.51 -5.19 6.59
N GLY A 103 2.13 -5.23 5.32
CA GLY A 103 1.07 -6.12 4.85
C GLY A 103 1.45 -7.59 5.03
N TYR A 104 2.69 -7.98 4.73
CA TYR A 104 3.16 -9.36 4.91
C TYR A 104 3.13 -9.80 6.38
N GLN A 105 3.58 -8.96 7.30
CA GLN A 105 3.56 -9.25 8.73
C GLN A 105 2.14 -9.43 9.28
N ASN A 106 1.15 -8.78 8.68
CA ASN A 106 -0.26 -8.82 9.08
C ASN A 106 -1.13 -9.68 8.16
N LEU A 107 -0.52 -10.49 7.29
CA LEU A 107 -1.23 -11.29 6.29
C LEU A 107 -2.21 -12.28 6.93
N TYR A 108 -1.85 -12.78 8.11
CA TYR A 108 -2.65 -13.71 8.88
C TYR A 108 -2.89 -13.21 10.29
N THR A 109 -4.11 -13.41 10.77
CA THR A 109 -4.44 -13.23 12.19
C THR A 109 -5.23 -14.43 12.69
N TYR A 110 -5.10 -14.71 13.98
CA TYR A 110 -5.92 -15.73 14.63
C TYR A 110 -7.20 -15.09 15.13
N GLU A 111 -8.31 -15.37 14.47
CA GLU A 111 -9.63 -14.90 14.89
C GLU A 111 -10.34 -15.95 15.75
N TYR A 112 -11.07 -15.48 16.76
CA TYR A 112 -11.86 -16.37 17.61
C TYR A 112 -12.98 -17.00 16.80
N TYR A 113 -13.03 -18.34 16.80
CA TYR A 113 -14.06 -19.09 16.10
C TYR A 113 -15.19 -19.50 17.06
N LYS A 114 -14.87 -20.32 18.05
CA LYS A 114 -15.86 -20.91 18.96
C LYS A 114 -15.20 -21.37 20.25
N ALA A 115 -16.01 -21.48 21.31
CA ALA A 115 -15.62 -22.10 22.56
C ALA A 115 -16.56 -23.26 22.91
N TRP A 116 -15.98 -24.28 23.54
CA TRP A 116 -16.67 -25.45 24.06
C TRP A 116 -16.40 -25.53 25.56
N ARG A 117 -17.43 -25.90 26.32
CA ARG A 117 -17.36 -26.03 27.77
C ARG A 117 -17.79 -27.43 28.13
N GLU A 118 -16.95 -28.13 28.87
CA GLU A 118 -17.23 -29.48 29.33
C GLU A 118 -16.87 -29.61 30.81
N GLU A 119 -17.65 -30.46 31.47
CA GLU A 119 -17.44 -30.86 32.85
C GLU A 119 -17.44 -32.37 32.89
N PHE A 120 -16.36 -32.96 33.40
CA PHE A 120 -16.21 -34.40 33.49
C PHE A 120 -15.39 -34.80 34.71
N THR A 121 -15.50 -36.06 35.11
CA THR A 121 -14.75 -36.63 36.23
C THR A 121 -13.82 -37.72 35.71
N ILE A 122 -12.54 -37.63 36.04
CA ILE A 122 -11.52 -38.62 35.67
C ILE A 122 -11.21 -39.45 36.90
N LEU A 123 -11.36 -40.76 36.77
CA LEU A 123 -11.06 -41.70 37.84
C LEU A 123 -9.55 -41.79 38.10
N PRO A 124 -9.11 -42.29 39.27
CA PRO A 124 -7.71 -42.65 39.47
C PRO A 124 -7.28 -43.69 38.43
N LYS A 125 -6.02 -43.66 38.01
CA LYS A 125 -5.47 -44.60 37.00
C LYS A 125 -6.09 -44.47 35.60
N ASP A 126 -6.80 -43.37 35.32
CA ASP A 126 -7.48 -43.14 34.05
C ASP A 126 -7.09 -41.80 33.38
N ALA A 127 -7.38 -41.67 32.09
CA ALA A 127 -7.18 -40.46 31.30
C ALA A 127 -8.37 -40.20 30.37
N GLN A 128 -8.86 -38.95 30.36
CA GLN A 128 -9.97 -38.54 29.52
C GLN A 128 -9.45 -37.87 28.23
N PRO A 129 -9.75 -38.43 27.04
CA PRO A 129 -9.45 -37.80 25.76
C PRO A 129 -10.49 -36.73 25.41
N TRP A 130 -10.02 -35.63 24.79
CA TRP A 130 -10.84 -34.61 24.15
C TRP A 130 -10.36 -34.38 22.71
N TYR A 131 -11.23 -34.70 21.74
CA TYR A 131 -10.87 -34.74 20.33
C TYR A 131 -11.09 -33.39 19.64
N TRP A 132 -10.13 -33.00 18.81
CA TRP A 132 -10.11 -31.73 18.08
C TRP A 132 -9.71 -31.96 16.63
N HIS A 133 -10.45 -31.36 15.70
CA HIS A 133 -10.10 -31.33 14.29
C HIS A 133 -9.74 -29.92 13.86
N PHE A 134 -8.62 -29.76 13.16
CA PHE A 134 -8.15 -28.49 12.62
C PHE A 134 -8.07 -28.58 11.10
N GLU A 135 -8.90 -27.82 10.39
CA GLU A 135 -8.84 -27.73 8.92
C GLU A 135 -7.61 -26.98 8.42
N LYS A 136 -7.10 -26.05 9.24
CA LYS A 136 -5.95 -25.18 8.98
C LYS A 136 -5.17 -25.01 10.26
N GLU A 137 -3.98 -24.41 10.17
CA GLU A 137 -3.27 -23.93 11.36
C GLU A 137 -4.22 -23.12 12.26
N GLY A 138 -4.26 -23.49 13.54
CA GLY A 138 -5.17 -22.90 14.51
C GLY A 138 -4.60 -22.99 15.91
N ILE A 139 -5.10 -22.13 16.79
CA ILE A 139 -4.70 -22.07 18.18
C ILE A 139 -5.84 -22.60 19.02
N LEU A 140 -5.56 -23.62 19.82
CA LEU A 140 -6.45 -24.10 20.85
C LEU A 140 -5.98 -23.56 22.20
N GLU A 141 -6.82 -22.78 22.85
CA GLU A 141 -6.60 -22.30 24.21
C GLU A 141 -7.53 -23.04 25.16
N ILE A 142 -6.99 -23.72 26.16
CA ILE A 142 -7.78 -24.44 27.17
C ILE A 142 -7.57 -23.75 28.52
N ASN A 143 -8.68 -23.33 29.11
CA ASN A 143 -8.77 -22.85 30.47
C ASN A 143 -9.51 -23.91 31.30
N ALA A 144 -8.88 -24.44 32.33
CA ALA A 144 -9.46 -25.51 33.13
C ALA A 144 -9.32 -25.29 34.63
N THR A 145 -10.34 -25.69 35.38
CA THR A 145 -10.32 -25.75 36.85
C THR A 145 -10.46 -27.20 37.28
N VAL A 146 -9.55 -27.65 38.14
CA VAL A 146 -9.52 -29.04 38.63
C VAL A 146 -9.91 -29.05 40.10
N ARG A 147 -10.84 -29.93 40.46
CA ARG A 147 -11.27 -30.18 41.85
C ARG A 147 -11.02 -31.63 42.23
N GLY A 148 -10.62 -31.87 43.47
CA GLY A 148 -10.27 -33.20 43.99
C GLY A 148 -8.75 -33.42 44.03
N GLY A 149 -8.29 -34.16 45.03
CA GLY A 149 -6.86 -34.37 45.31
C GLY A 149 -6.15 -33.05 45.57
N ASP A 150 -4.95 -32.90 44.99
CA ASP A 150 -4.14 -31.68 45.07
C ASP A 150 -4.54 -30.62 44.01
N GLY A 151 -5.66 -30.82 43.31
CA GLY A 151 -6.12 -29.92 42.25
C GLY A 151 -5.19 -29.90 41.02
N ASP A 152 -4.45 -30.98 40.81
CA ASP A 152 -3.45 -31.16 39.76
C ASP A 152 -3.92 -32.10 38.64
N ILE A 153 -3.39 -32.01 37.44
CA ILE A 153 -3.66 -32.96 36.35
C ILE A 153 -2.52 -32.93 35.35
N ILE A 154 -2.21 -34.05 34.70
CA ILE A 154 -1.26 -34.06 33.58
C ILE A 154 -2.04 -33.71 32.30
N ILE A 155 -1.52 -32.80 31.48
CA ILE A 155 -2.11 -32.49 30.17
C ILE A 155 -1.07 -32.66 29.07
N TYR A 156 -1.41 -33.44 28.05
CA TYR A 156 -0.61 -33.58 26.84
C TYR A 156 -1.51 -33.70 25.60
N ILE A 157 -0.92 -33.47 24.43
CA ILE A 157 -1.59 -33.49 23.13
C ILE A 157 -0.90 -34.50 22.24
N VAL A 158 -1.71 -35.31 21.59
CA VAL A 158 -1.31 -36.36 20.67
C VAL A 158 -1.87 -36.05 19.28
N ASP A 159 -1.08 -36.27 18.23
CA ASP A 159 -1.53 -36.16 16.84
C ASP A 159 -2.32 -37.41 16.39
N GLU A 160 -2.82 -37.39 15.16
CA GLU A 160 -3.53 -38.52 14.54
C GLU A 160 -2.70 -39.81 14.42
N ASN A 161 -1.37 -39.72 14.52
CA ASN A 161 -0.47 -40.86 14.45
C ASN A 161 -0.14 -41.43 15.84
N GLY A 162 -0.76 -40.92 16.90
CA GLY A 162 -0.47 -41.34 18.27
C GLY A 162 0.82 -40.75 18.84
N ARG A 163 1.47 -39.79 18.15
CA ARG A 163 2.70 -39.14 18.62
C ARG A 163 2.36 -37.99 19.55
N ARG A 164 3.02 -37.92 20.70
CA ARG A 164 2.90 -36.79 21.62
C ARG A 164 3.58 -35.56 21.03
N VAL A 165 2.79 -34.64 20.48
CA VAL A 165 3.28 -33.40 19.85
C VAL A 165 3.53 -32.29 20.87
N LYS A 166 2.83 -32.33 22.01
CA LYS A 166 3.03 -31.37 23.09
C LYS A 166 2.76 -32.02 24.43
N ASP A 167 3.68 -31.84 25.37
CA ASP A 167 3.51 -32.23 26.76
C ASP A 167 3.55 -30.96 27.62
N PHE A 168 2.49 -30.70 28.38
CA PHE A 168 2.47 -29.61 29.35
C PHE A 168 2.84 -30.09 30.76
N GLY A 169 3.01 -31.40 30.95
CA GLY A 169 3.31 -32.02 32.22
C GLY A 169 2.17 -31.90 33.22
N LYS A 170 2.53 -32.01 34.50
CA LYS A 170 1.61 -31.92 35.63
C LYS A 170 1.36 -30.44 35.99
N LEU A 171 0.11 -30.01 35.86
CA LEU A 171 -0.33 -28.63 36.08
C LEU A 171 -1.28 -28.56 37.28
N VAL A 172 -1.26 -27.45 38.01
CA VAL A 172 -2.13 -27.18 39.17
C VAL A 172 -3.16 -26.12 38.81
N SER A 173 -4.40 -26.27 39.29
CA SER A 173 -5.50 -25.34 39.05
C SER A 173 -5.23 -23.93 39.59
N PRO A 174 -5.64 -22.84 38.90
CA PRO A 174 -6.26 -22.79 37.57
C PRO A 174 -5.26 -23.00 36.43
N ILE A 175 -5.68 -23.75 35.41
CA ILE A 175 -4.84 -24.14 34.29
C ILE A 175 -5.19 -23.30 33.07
N ARG A 176 -4.17 -22.76 32.41
CA ARG A 176 -4.29 -22.10 31.10
C ARG A 176 -3.19 -22.59 30.18
N ILE A 177 -3.57 -23.30 29.13
CA ILE A 177 -2.64 -23.78 28.10
C ILE A 177 -3.03 -23.24 26.73
N ARG A 178 -2.01 -23.01 25.90
CA ARG A 178 -2.17 -22.55 24.53
C ARG A 178 -1.35 -23.45 23.61
N PHE A 179 -2.03 -24.08 22.66
CA PHE A 179 -1.45 -24.99 21.67
C PHE A 179 -1.67 -24.40 20.28
N LEU A 180 -0.59 -24.27 19.51
CA LEU A 180 -0.65 -23.97 18.08
C LEU A 180 -0.52 -25.29 17.32
N ALA A 181 -1.55 -25.69 16.59
CA ALA A 181 -1.52 -26.89 15.77
C ALA A 181 -0.49 -26.73 14.64
N PRO A 182 0.57 -27.58 14.58
CA PRO A 182 1.64 -27.44 13.60
C PRO A 182 1.19 -27.75 12.17
N SER A 183 0.17 -28.60 12.01
CA SER A 183 -0.43 -28.95 10.73
C SER A 183 -1.94 -29.15 10.88
N PRO A 184 -2.71 -29.05 9.78
CA PRO A 184 -4.09 -29.54 9.76
C PRO A 184 -4.14 -31.01 10.16
N GLY A 185 -5.25 -31.44 10.78
CA GLY A 185 -5.45 -32.83 11.18
C GLY A 185 -6.22 -32.99 12.49
N ASN A 186 -6.29 -34.25 12.94
CA ASN A 186 -6.90 -34.60 14.21
C ASN A 186 -5.88 -34.58 15.35
N TYR A 187 -6.27 -33.99 16.47
CA TYR A 187 -5.48 -33.94 17.69
C TYR A 187 -6.34 -34.36 18.86
N THR A 188 -5.74 -35.06 19.81
CA THR A 188 -6.41 -35.46 21.05
C THR A 188 -5.70 -34.83 22.22
N VAL A 189 -6.42 -34.04 23.00
CA VAL A 189 -5.95 -33.50 24.28
C VAL A 189 -6.31 -34.51 25.36
N TYR A 190 -5.33 -34.99 26.09
CA TYR A 190 -5.54 -35.90 27.22
C TYR A 190 -5.45 -35.13 28.53
N PHE A 191 -6.45 -35.33 29.37
CA PHE A 191 -6.38 -35.00 30.79
C PHE A 191 -6.10 -36.30 31.54
N ASP A 192 -4.93 -36.40 32.15
CA ASP A 192 -4.39 -37.66 32.66
C ASP A 192 -4.28 -37.63 34.19
N ASN A 193 -5.01 -38.54 34.83
CA ASN A 193 -5.04 -38.77 36.27
C ASN A 193 -4.41 -40.12 36.67
N THR A 194 -3.58 -40.71 35.80
CA THR A 194 -2.97 -42.03 36.01
C THR A 194 -1.99 -42.06 37.19
N PHE A 195 -1.47 -40.89 37.57
CA PHE A 195 -0.59 -40.76 38.75
C PHE A 195 -1.34 -40.87 40.08
N SER A 196 -2.64 -40.55 40.12
CA SER A 196 -3.43 -40.66 41.36
C SER A 196 -3.81 -42.10 41.65
N THR A 197 -3.76 -42.48 42.93
CA THR A 197 -4.10 -43.86 43.36
C THR A 197 -5.56 -44.01 43.78
N LEU A 198 -6.13 -43.02 44.46
CA LEU A 198 -7.47 -43.15 45.08
C LEU A 198 -8.44 -42.01 44.77
N VAL A 199 -7.93 -40.82 44.43
CA VAL A 199 -8.76 -39.63 44.36
C VAL A 199 -9.15 -39.30 42.92
N PRO A 200 -10.46 -39.32 42.57
CA PRO A 200 -10.92 -38.87 41.26
C PRO A 200 -10.83 -37.34 41.16
N LYS A 201 -10.78 -36.85 39.92
CA LYS A 201 -10.64 -35.42 39.64
C LYS A 201 -11.78 -34.93 38.77
N LYS A 202 -12.43 -33.88 39.24
CA LYS A 202 -13.50 -33.20 38.53
C LYS A 202 -12.95 -31.99 37.81
N ILE A 203 -13.05 -31.98 36.48
CA ILE A 203 -12.49 -30.95 35.62
C ILE A 203 -13.62 -30.12 35.02
N TYR A 204 -13.47 -28.81 35.10
CA TYR A 204 -14.28 -27.82 34.40
C TYR A 204 -13.40 -27.16 33.34
N ALA A 205 -13.54 -27.57 32.08
CA ALA A 205 -12.69 -27.09 30.99
C ALA A 205 -13.46 -26.21 30.01
N THR A 206 -12.86 -25.10 29.60
CA THR A 206 -13.30 -24.27 28.48
C THR A 206 -12.19 -24.27 27.43
N ALA A 207 -12.48 -24.81 26.25
CA ALA A 207 -11.60 -24.77 25.11
C ALA A 207 -12.08 -23.68 24.13
N SER A 208 -11.19 -22.78 23.74
CA SER A 208 -11.42 -21.73 22.75
C SER A 208 -10.54 -21.99 21.54
N LEU A 209 -11.16 -22.10 20.37
CA LEU A 209 -10.45 -22.26 19.10
C LEU A 209 -10.32 -20.92 18.39
N TYR A 210 -9.11 -20.62 17.95
CA TYR A 210 -8.81 -19.51 17.08
C TYR A 210 -8.27 -20.03 15.76
N VAL A 211 -8.87 -19.61 14.65
CA VAL A 211 -8.50 -20.06 13.31
C VAL A 211 -7.65 -19.01 12.60
N LYS A 212 -6.66 -19.46 11.84
CA LYS A 212 -5.84 -18.57 11.02
C LYS A 212 -6.65 -18.06 9.83
N GLU A 213 -6.96 -16.78 9.85
CA GLU A 213 -7.69 -16.11 8.77
C GLU A 213 -6.78 -15.19 7.97
N LEU A 214 -7.01 -15.15 6.66
CA LEU A 214 -6.33 -14.26 5.74
C LEU A 214 -6.95 -12.86 5.85
N GLN A 215 -6.13 -11.87 6.16
CA GLN A 215 -6.58 -10.49 6.26
C GLN A 215 -6.54 -9.81 4.89
N PHE A 216 -7.70 -9.60 4.27
CA PHE A 216 -7.78 -8.98 2.93
C PHE A 216 -7.15 -7.59 2.86
N TRP A 217 -7.28 -6.78 3.91
CA TRP A 217 -6.67 -5.45 3.94
C TRP A 217 -5.13 -5.51 3.89
N ALA A 218 -4.50 -6.55 4.45
CA ALA A 218 -3.06 -6.76 4.34
C ALA A 218 -2.62 -7.04 2.89
N LEU A 219 -3.42 -7.77 2.11
CA LEU A 219 -3.17 -7.94 0.67
C LEU A 219 -3.28 -6.62 -0.10
N GLU A 220 -4.23 -5.77 0.24
CA GLU A 220 -4.36 -4.43 -0.36
C GLU A 220 -3.10 -3.60 -0.11
N TRP A 221 -2.54 -3.63 1.11
CA TRP A 221 -1.27 -2.95 1.41
C TRP A 221 -0.10 -3.47 0.58
N ILE A 222 0.01 -4.79 0.45
CA ILE A 222 1.05 -5.42 -0.39
C ILE A 222 0.90 -4.96 -1.84
N LEU A 223 -0.32 -5.00 -2.39
CA LEU A 223 -0.59 -4.65 -3.78
C LEU A 223 -0.28 -3.16 -4.05
N VAL A 224 -0.70 -2.25 -3.17
CA VAL A 224 -0.38 -0.83 -3.34
C VAL A 224 1.13 -0.61 -3.22
N GLY A 225 1.82 -1.30 -2.30
CA GLY A 225 3.28 -1.24 -2.20
C GLY A 225 3.98 -1.66 -3.48
N VAL A 226 3.55 -2.77 -4.12
CA VAL A 226 4.06 -3.22 -5.42
C VAL A 226 3.81 -2.18 -6.51
N VAL A 227 2.62 -1.59 -6.57
CA VAL A 227 2.29 -0.53 -7.54
C VAL A 227 3.22 0.69 -7.38
N LEU A 228 3.52 1.10 -6.14
CA LEU A 228 4.46 2.21 -5.88
C LEU A 228 5.87 1.90 -6.39
N ILE A 229 6.35 0.66 -6.22
CA ILE A 229 7.65 0.23 -6.73
C ILE A 229 7.66 0.24 -8.27
N ILE A 230 6.60 -0.23 -8.92
CA ILE A 230 6.46 -0.16 -10.38
C ILE A 230 6.46 1.29 -10.86
N ILE A 231 5.71 2.18 -10.21
CA ILE A 231 5.70 3.62 -10.53
C ILE A 231 7.10 4.22 -10.36
N CYS A 232 7.82 3.87 -9.28
CA CYS A 232 9.20 4.28 -9.07
C CYS A 232 10.09 3.84 -10.24
N PHE A 233 10.00 2.59 -10.67
CA PHE A 233 10.77 2.09 -11.81
C PHE A 233 10.45 2.84 -13.11
N LEU A 234 9.17 3.04 -13.41
CA LEU A 234 8.74 3.82 -14.58
C LEU A 234 9.25 5.27 -14.52
N ASN A 235 9.22 5.89 -13.35
CA ASN A 235 9.76 7.24 -13.13
C ASN A 235 11.28 7.33 -13.32
N VAL A 236 12.03 6.28 -12.99
CA VAL A 236 13.48 6.22 -13.24
C VAL A 236 13.76 6.11 -14.74
N VAL A 237 13.04 5.25 -15.45
CA VAL A 237 13.24 5.03 -16.89
C VAL A 237 12.81 6.26 -17.69
N LEU A 238 11.58 6.74 -17.48
CA LEU A 238 10.93 7.78 -18.30
C LEU A 238 11.21 9.22 -17.81
N GLY A 239 11.69 9.38 -16.58
CA GLY A 239 11.75 10.68 -15.90
C GLY A 239 10.41 11.05 -15.26
N ASN A 240 10.45 11.68 -14.08
CA ASN A 240 9.26 11.99 -13.29
C ASN A 240 8.76 13.43 -13.43
N THR A 241 9.61 14.34 -13.91
CA THR A 241 9.22 15.72 -14.20
C THR A 241 9.67 16.12 -15.59
N LYS A 242 8.91 17.02 -16.22
CA LYS A 242 9.31 17.66 -17.49
C LYS A 242 9.63 19.11 -17.20
N VAL A 243 10.79 19.55 -17.65
CA VAL A 243 11.20 20.96 -17.64
C VAL A 243 10.99 21.52 -19.03
N LEU A 244 10.45 22.73 -19.09
CA LEU A 244 10.35 23.49 -20.33
C LEU A 244 11.59 24.36 -20.42
N VAL A 245 12.38 24.16 -21.49
CA VAL A 245 13.56 24.95 -21.79
C VAL A 245 13.21 25.84 -22.99
N LEU A 246 13.28 27.15 -22.78
CA LEU A 246 13.04 28.17 -23.79
C LEU A 246 14.39 28.85 -24.08
N ARG A 247 14.84 28.82 -25.32
CA ARG A 247 16.07 29.53 -25.73
C ARG A 247 15.69 30.67 -26.67
N ILE A 248 16.20 31.86 -26.39
CA ILE A 248 15.98 33.09 -27.16
C ILE A 248 17.35 33.73 -27.38
N GLY A 249 17.89 33.64 -28.60
CA GLY A 249 19.26 34.07 -28.86
C GLY A 249 20.27 33.27 -28.03
N GLU A 250 21.05 33.95 -27.19
CA GLU A 250 22.03 33.33 -26.28
C GLU A 250 21.42 32.97 -24.91
N ASP A 251 20.26 33.51 -24.57
CA ASP A 251 19.62 33.30 -23.28
C ASP A 251 18.83 31.99 -23.23
N THR A 252 18.99 31.27 -22.11
CA THR A 252 18.29 30.02 -21.82
C THR A 252 17.46 30.16 -20.54
N TYR A 253 16.15 30.00 -20.68
CA TYR A 253 15.18 30.01 -19.59
C TYR A 253 14.68 28.59 -19.33
N GLU A 254 14.86 28.08 -18.11
CA GLU A 254 14.35 26.78 -17.70
C GLU A 254 13.24 26.92 -16.68
N PHE A 255 12.14 26.21 -16.91
CA PHE A 255 10.95 26.23 -16.07
C PHE A 255 10.67 24.85 -15.49
N GLU A 256 10.97 24.68 -14.20
CA GLU A 256 10.83 23.42 -13.49
C GLU A 256 9.64 23.43 -12.52
N PRO A 257 8.64 22.53 -12.69
CA PRO A 257 7.52 22.42 -11.77
C PRO A 257 7.95 21.99 -10.37
N TRP A 258 7.73 22.81 -9.34
CA TRP A 258 8.09 22.51 -7.97
C TRP A 258 6.89 22.69 -7.03
N TRP A 259 6.26 21.58 -6.63
CA TRP A 259 5.21 21.52 -5.60
C TRP A 259 4.26 22.74 -5.58
N GLY A 260 3.46 22.89 -6.63
CA GLY A 260 2.48 23.97 -6.74
C GLY A 260 3.05 25.34 -7.11
N SER A 261 4.36 25.46 -7.27
CA SER A 261 5.08 26.62 -7.81
C SER A 261 5.91 26.22 -9.04
N LEU A 262 6.47 27.21 -9.73
CA LEU A 262 7.41 27.02 -10.82
C LEU A 262 8.75 27.65 -10.44
N LYS A 263 9.82 26.85 -10.48
CA LYS A 263 11.20 27.35 -10.38
C LYS A 263 11.66 27.84 -11.75
N ILE A 264 12.29 29.00 -11.76
CA ILE A 264 12.84 29.61 -12.97
C ILE A 264 14.35 29.61 -12.84
N ARG A 265 15.04 29.17 -13.90
CA ARG A 265 16.48 29.37 -14.06
C ARG A 265 16.74 30.16 -15.32
N VAL A 266 17.66 31.12 -15.24
CA VAL A 266 18.12 31.91 -16.38
C VAL A 266 19.60 31.68 -16.52
N ASN A 267 20.04 31.17 -17.67
CA ASN A 267 21.44 30.83 -17.95
C ASN A 267 22.07 29.95 -16.86
N GLY A 268 21.27 29.00 -16.33
CA GLY A 268 21.68 28.08 -15.26
C GLY A 268 21.56 28.61 -13.83
N MET A 269 21.30 29.91 -13.63
CA MET A 269 21.16 30.54 -12.31
C MET A 269 19.70 30.51 -11.84
N GLU A 270 19.44 30.01 -10.63
CA GLU A 270 18.09 29.98 -10.04
C GLU A 270 17.67 31.39 -9.59
N VAL A 271 16.55 31.85 -10.11
CA VAL A 271 15.94 33.12 -9.70
C VAL A 271 15.22 32.91 -8.36
N LYS A 272 15.36 33.84 -7.42
CA LYS A 272 14.72 33.74 -6.09
C LYS A 272 13.18 33.74 -6.17
N GLU A 273 12.64 34.37 -7.20
CA GLU A 273 11.20 34.48 -7.41
C GLU A 273 10.59 33.16 -7.92
N ARG A 274 9.44 32.79 -7.35
CA ARG A 274 8.69 31.59 -7.74
C ARG A 274 7.31 31.98 -8.22
N VAL A 275 6.89 31.38 -9.33
CA VAL A 275 5.54 31.60 -9.86
C VAL A 275 4.57 30.67 -9.16
N VAL A 276 3.54 31.21 -8.49
CA VAL A 276 2.55 30.42 -7.73
C VAL A 276 1.23 30.22 -8.49
N LYS A 277 0.77 31.24 -9.22
CA LYS A 277 -0.50 31.17 -9.98
C LYS A 277 -0.39 31.72 -11.39
N LYS A 278 0.08 32.96 -11.53
CA LYS A 278 0.31 33.63 -12.80
C LYS A 278 1.53 34.55 -12.64
N ALA A 279 2.34 34.64 -13.67
CA ALA A 279 3.37 35.68 -13.78
C ALA A 279 3.54 36.06 -15.25
N THR A 280 3.98 37.29 -15.46
CA THR A 280 4.28 37.82 -16.78
C THR A 280 5.68 38.39 -16.71
N PHE A 281 6.56 37.93 -17.61
CA PHE A 281 7.95 38.36 -17.67
C PHE A 281 8.23 38.99 -19.03
N ARG A 282 9.10 39.99 -19.05
CA ARG A 282 9.79 40.36 -20.29
C ARG A 282 11.05 39.53 -20.40
N ILE A 283 11.30 38.99 -21.60
CA ILE A 283 12.43 38.10 -21.87
C ILE A 283 13.03 38.39 -23.24
N GLY A 284 14.26 37.95 -23.45
CA GLY A 284 15.07 38.25 -24.62
C GLY A 284 16.17 39.27 -24.32
N PRO A 285 17.21 39.38 -25.17
CA PRO A 285 18.37 40.25 -24.96
C PRO A 285 18.02 41.73 -24.74
N ASN A 286 16.89 42.20 -25.28
CA ASN A 286 16.39 43.57 -25.20
C ASN A 286 14.98 43.65 -24.57
N ASP A 287 14.56 42.63 -23.81
CA ASP A 287 13.21 42.54 -23.22
C ASP A 287 12.07 42.63 -24.26
N GLU A 288 12.33 42.16 -25.48
CA GLU A 288 11.44 42.32 -26.63
C GLU A 288 10.21 41.40 -26.62
N HIS A 289 10.24 40.31 -25.85
CA HIS A 289 9.16 39.32 -25.80
C HIS A 289 8.44 39.31 -24.45
N ILE A 290 7.13 39.08 -24.48
CA ILE A 290 6.30 38.95 -23.27
C ILE A 290 5.97 37.46 -23.05
N LEU A 291 6.47 36.90 -21.96
CA LEU A 291 6.17 35.54 -21.51
C LEU A 291 5.12 35.55 -20.41
N ASP A 292 3.92 35.09 -20.75
CA ASP A 292 2.84 34.83 -19.81
C ASP A 292 2.86 33.37 -19.35
N ILE A 293 3.00 33.18 -18.04
CA ILE A 293 2.93 31.87 -17.40
C ILE A 293 1.67 31.83 -16.53
N LYS A 294 0.82 30.83 -16.75
CA LYS A 294 -0.39 30.66 -15.93
C LYS A 294 -0.61 29.21 -15.55
N ARG A 295 -1.06 29.00 -14.32
CA ARG A 295 -1.48 27.68 -13.84
C ARG A 295 -2.92 27.45 -14.27
N LYS A 296 -3.15 26.40 -15.04
CA LYS A 296 -4.47 26.00 -15.55
C LYS A 296 -4.87 24.65 -14.98
N PHE A 297 -6.12 24.52 -14.57
CA PHE A 297 -6.68 23.22 -14.22
C PHE A 297 -7.04 22.49 -15.52
N SER A 298 -6.42 21.33 -15.75
CA SER A 298 -6.68 20.55 -16.96
C SER A 298 -7.90 19.64 -16.80
N ILE A 299 -8.47 19.22 -17.94
CA ILE A 299 -9.61 18.29 -18.00
C ILE A 299 -9.28 16.94 -17.33
N THR A 300 -8.00 16.56 -17.27
CA THR A 300 -7.54 15.35 -16.59
C THR A 300 -7.38 15.53 -15.06
N TRP A 301 -8.00 16.58 -14.49
CA TRP A 301 -7.96 16.91 -13.06
C TRP A 301 -6.55 17.12 -12.48
N THR A 302 -5.61 17.45 -13.37
CA THR A 302 -4.24 17.79 -12.99
C THR A 302 -4.03 19.28 -13.23
N TRP A 303 -3.40 19.95 -12.28
CA TRP A 303 -2.86 21.28 -12.55
C TRP A 303 -1.79 21.15 -13.62
N LYS A 304 -1.71 22.13 -14.52
CA LYS A 304 -0.63 22.26 -15.49
C LYS A 304 -0.20 23.71 -15.58
N TRP A 305 1.06 23.94 -15.89
CA TRP A 305 1.59 25.25 -16.24
C TRP A 305 1.50 25.43 -17.74
N GLU A 306 0.83 26.50 -18.17
CA GLU A 306 0.72 26.90 -19.57
C GLU A 306 1.59 28.12 -19.82
N PHE A 307 2.37 28.08 -20.90
CA PHE A 307 3.34 29.09 -21.29
C PHE A 307 2.88 29.74 -22.59
N MET A 308 2.75 31.06 -22.60
CA MET A 308 2.39 31.85 -23.77
C MET A 308 3.47 32.90 -24.02
N LEU A 309 4.02 32.94 -25.23
CA LEU A 309 4.98 33.93 -25.69
C LEU A 309 4.28 34.83 -26.70
N ASP A 310 4.24 36.14 -26.45
CA ASP A 310 3.58 37.13 -27.29
C ASP A 310 2.14 36.74 -27.64
N GLY A 311 1.41 36.25 -26.64
CA GLY A 311 0.02 35.79 -26.78
C GLY A 311 -0.15 34.42 -27.45
N LYS A 312 0.93 33.76 -27.91
CA LYS A 312 0.89 32.43 -28.53
C LYS A 312 1.35 31.35 -27.57
N LYS A 313 0.60 30.26 -27.49
CA LYS A 313 0.95 29.12 -26.64
C LYS A 313 2.19 28.38 -27.16
N ILE A 314 3.22 28.31 -26.33
CA ILE A 314 4.50 27.68 -26.67
C ILE A 314 4.67 26.31 -26.03
N GLY A 315 3.97 26.02 -24.94
CA GLY A 315 4.06 24.73 -24.29
C GLY A 315 3.27 24.60 -23.01
N GLU A 316 3.37 23.41 -22.43
CA GLU A 316 2.79 23.06 -21.14
C GLU A 316 3.71 22.10 -20.40
N VAL A 317 3.82 22.25 -19.08
CA VAL A 317 4.37 21.22 -18.18
C VAL A 317 3.39 20.89 -17.05
N PRO A 318 3.47 19.67 -16.48
CA PRO A 318 2.62 19.27 -15.35
C PRO A 318 2.73 20.21 -14.15
#